data_AF-A0A8T4ZDD7-F1
#
_entry.id   AF-A0A8T4ZDD7-F1
#
_cell.length_a   1.000
_cell.length_b   1.000
_cell.length_c   1.000
_cell.angle_alpha   90.00
_cell.angle_beta   90.00
_cell.angle_gamma   90.00
#
_symmetry.space_group_name_H-M   'P 1'
#
loop_
_entity.id
_entity.type
_entity.pdbx_description
1 polymer ?
#
loop_
_entity_poly.entity_id
_entity_poly.type
_entity_poly.pdbx_seq_one_letter_code
_entity_poly.pdbx_strand_id
1 'polypeptide(L)'
;SWSEMEDEKGFYWTELKGREVLTEFIPLKARPMELQELELSKKDPSSPMETIVEYLSRFQDAEKILRLNLRGLISKEQYAQLRMIEVYRICRDMFFHLFIDRKDLEVEG
;
A
#
# COMPACT_ATOMS: atom_id res chain seq x y z
N SER A 1 -0.85 4.02 -12.31
CA SER A 1 -0.62 4.90 -11.14
C SER A 1 -1.47 4.40 -9.97
N TRP A 2 -1.30 4.89 -8.73
CA TRP A 2 -2.21 4.52 -7.63
C TRP A 2 -3.66 4.96 -7.89
N SER A 3 -3.85 6.01 -8.71
CA SER A 3 -5.17 6.50 -9.12
C SER A 3 -5.93 5.53 -10.03
N GLU A 4 -5.25 4.56 -10.64
CA GLU A 4 -5.86 3.54 -11.50
C GLU A 4 -6.18 2.26 -10.72
N MET A 5 -6.12 2.27 -9.38
CA MET A 5 -6.32 1.06 -8.56
C MET A 5 -7.68 0.40 -8.79
N GLU A 6 -8.73 1.21 -9.00
CA GLU A 6 -10.10 0.75 -9.20
C GLU A 6 -10.40 0.38 -10.66
N ASP A 7 -9.53 0.74 -11.61
CA ASP A 7 -9.78 0.48 -13.03
C ASP A 7 -9.65 -1.01 -13.33
N GLU A 8 -10.63 -1.56 -14.04
CA GLU A 8 -10.57 -2.95 -14.49
C GLU A 8 -9.41 -3.12 -15.49
N LYS A 9 -8.50 -4.04 -15.18
CA LYS A 9 -7.31 -4.27 -15.99
C LYS A 9 -7.64 -5.26 -17.09
N GLY A 10 -7.37 -4.89 -18.34
CA GLY A 10 -7.67 -5.72 -19.50
C GLY A 10 -7.36 -5.01 -20.80
N PHE A 11 -7.79 -5.62 -21.90
CA PHE A 11 -7.70 -5.04 -23.24
C PHE A 11 -9.05 -5.14 -23.94
N TYR A 12 -9.31 -4.24 -24.87
CA TYR A 12 -10.44 -4.39 -25.79
C TYR A 12 -9.98 -5.12 -27.05
N TRP A 13 -10.62 -6.23 -27.36
CA TRP A 13 -10.61 -6.83 -28.69
C TRP A 13 -11.61 -6.09 -29.56
N THR A 14 -11.19 -5.58 -30.72
CA THR A 14 -12.06 -4.87 -31.65
C THR A 14 -11.96 -5.47 -33.04
N GLU A 15 -13.10 -5.85 -33.61
CA GLU A 15 -13.20 -6.37 -34.97
C GLU A 15 -14.04 -5.44 -35.84
N LEU A 16 -13.51 -5.08 -37.01
CA LEU A 16 -14.20 -4.23 -37.99
C LEU A 16 -14.80 -5.10 -39.09
N LYS A 17 -16.12 -5.03 -39.25
CA LYS A 17 -16.86 -5.73 -40.29
C LYS A 17 -17.61 -4.73 -41.17
N GLY A 18 -16.91 -4.20 -42.17
CA GLY A 18 -17.47 -3.17 -43.05
C GLY A 18 -17.74 -1.86 -42.29
N ARG A 19 -19.02 -1.55 -42.03
CA ARG A 19 -19.45 -0.40 -41.22
C ARG A 19 -19.78 -0.75 -39.77
N GLU A 20 -19.73 -2.04 -39.42
CA GLU A 20 -20.00 -2.52 -38.07
C GLU A 20 -18.68 -2.65 -37.29
N VAL A 21 -18.76 -2.37 -36.00
CA VAL A 21 -17.66 -2.54 -35.05
C VAL A 21 -18.15 -3.47 -33.95
N LEU A 22 -17.43 -4.58 -33.74
CA LEU A 22 -17.64 -5.47 -32.62
C LEU A 22 -16.52 -5.25 -31.61
N THR A 23 -16.86 -5.02 -30.35
CA THR A 23 -15.90 -4.81 -29.26
C THR A 23 -16.17 -5.78 -28.13
N GLU A 24 -15.12 -6.41 -27.62
CA GLU A 24 -15.16 -7.31 -26.46
C GLU A 24 -14.06 -6.89 -25.47
N PHE A 25 -14.40 -6.76 -24.19
CA PHE A 25 -13.40 -6.51 -23.16
C PHE A 25 -12.86 -7.85 -22.64
N ILE A 26 -11.54 -7.99 -22.64
CA ILE A 26 -10.81 -9.18 -22.19
C ILE A 26 -10.13 -8.82 -20.85
N PRO A 27 -10.69 -9.25 -19.70
CA PRO A 27 -10.13 -8.93 -18.40
C PRO A 27 -8.84 -9.70 -18.15
N LEU A 28 -7.89 -9.06 -17.46
CA LEU A 28 -6.66 -9.65 -16.96
C LEU A 28 -6.76 -9.86 -15.46
N LYS A 29 -6.28 -11.01 -15.00
CA LYS A 29 -6.08 -11.25 -13.57
C LYS A 29 -4.81 -10.54 -13.10
N ALA A 30 -4.92 -9.25 -12.84
CA ALA A 30 -3.86 -8.46 -12.21
C ALA A 30 -3.75 -8.79 -10.71
N ARG A 31 -2.57 -8.52 -10.13
CA ARG A 31 -2.38 -8.62 -8.68
C ARG A 31 -3.23 -7.56 -7.97
N PRO A 32 -3.87 -7.90 -6.84
CA PRO A 32 -4.64 -6.93 -6.08
C PRO A 32 -3.72 -5.83 -5.54
N MET A 33 -4.21 -4.60 -5.61
CA MET A 33 -3.56 -3.42 -5.04
C MET A 33 -4.42 -2.90 -3.89
N GLU A 34 -3.80 -2.48 -2.80
CA GLU A 34 -4.50 -1.97 -1.63
C GLU A 34 -3.77 -0.78 -1.01
N LEU A 35 -4.53 0.20 -0.54
CA LEU A 35 -4.04 1.36 0.17
C LEU A 35 -4.59 1.33 1.59
N GLN A 36 -3.69 1.41 2.57
CA GLN A 36 -4.00 1.50 3.99
C GLN A 36 -3.42 2.77 4.58
N GLU A 37 -4.07 3.28 5.62
CA GLU A 37 -3.62 4.44 6.38
C GLU A 37 -3.45 4.06 7.85
N LEU A 38 -2.31 4.41 8.42
CA LEU A 38 -2.04 4.22 9.85
C LEU A 38 -1.66 5.55 10.48
N GLU A 39 -2.45 5.92 11.48
CA GLU A 39 -2.19 7.10 12.30
C GLU A 39 -1.30 6.74 13.49
N LEU A 40 -0.18 7.45 13.63
CA LEU A 40 0.75 7.33 14.74
C LEU A 40 0.64 8.57 15.63
N SER A 41 0.75 8.36 16.94
CA SER A 41 0.56 9.41 17.95
C SER A 41 1.69 9.42 18.96
N LYS A 42 2.15 10.62 19.32
CA LYS A 42 3.13 10.83 20.39
C LYS A 42 2.65 10.44 21.77
N LYS A 43 1.33 10.30 21.93
CA LYS A 43 0.71 9.83 23.18
C LYS A 43 0.70 8.31 23.28
N ASP A 44 0.95 7.60 22.18
CA ASP A 44 1.05 6.15 22.20
C ASP A 44 2.40 5.76 22.81
N PRO A 45 2.43 5.05 23.96
CA PRO A 45 3.67 4.60 24.56
C PRO A 45 4.33 3.46 23.76
N SER A 46 3.63 2.85 22.80
CA SER A 46 4.11 1.73 22.01
C SER A 46 5.20 2.16 21.04
N SER A 47 6.10 1.23 20.72
CA SER A 47 7.11 1.44 19.68
C SER A 47 6.42 1.62 18.32
N PRO A 48 6.65 2.72 17.58
CA PRO A 48 6.05 2.93 16.27
C PRO A 48 6.32 1.77 15.30
N MET A 49 7.49 1.16 15.40
CA MET A 49 7.87 0.01 14.59
C MET A 49 6.98 -1.21 14.88
N GLU A 50 6.73 -1.49 16.16
CA GLU A 50 5.88 -2.61 16.58
C GLU A 50 4.44 -2.38 16.14
N THR A 51 3.92 -1.16 16.34
CA THR A 51 2.58 -0.76 15.88
C THR A 51 2.42 -0.95 14.37
N ILE A 52 3.41 -0.53 13.57
CA ILE A 52 3.37 -0.71 12.11
C ILE A 52 3.36 -2.19 11.72
N VAL A 53 4.24 -3.00 12.31
CA VAL A 53 4.33 -4.43 11.98
C VAL A 53 3.05 -5.16 12.39
N GLU A 54 2.53 -4.90 13.58
CA GLU A 54 1.28 -5.49 14.05
C GLU A 54 0.12 -5.09 13.14
N TYR A 55 0.03 -3.82 12.75
CA TYR A 55 -0.98 -3.34 11.82
C TYR A 55 -0.89 -4.05 10.47
N LEU A 56 0.30 -4.11 9.87
CA LEU A 56 0.54 -4.77 8.57
C LEU A 56 0.20 -6.27 8.60
N SER A 57 0.43 -6.95 9.73
CA SER A 57 0.14 -8.38 9.88
C SER A 57 -1.34 -8.73 9.65
N ARG A 58 -2.25 -7.77 9.89
CA ARG A 58 -3.70 -7.94 9.72
C ARG A 58 -4.12 -7.97 8.24
N PHE A 59 -3.26 -7.54 7.33
CA PHE A 59 -3.54 -7.43 5.89
C PHE A 59 -2.72 -8.39 5.03
N GLN A 60 -1.93 -9.26 5.65
CA GLN A 60 -0.96 -10.15 5.00
C GLN A 60 -1.59 -10.93 3.83
N ASP A 61 -0.98 -10.79 2.66
CA ASP A 61 -1.33 -11.50 1.43
C ASP A 61 -0.15 -11.45 0.46
N ALA A 62 0.49 -12.60 0.23
CA ALA A 62 1.72 -12.72 -0.57
C ALA A 62 1.53 -12.38 -2.06
N GLU A 63 0.29 -12.31 -2.57
CA GLU A 63 0.01 -11.92 -3.96
C GLU A 63 -0.31 -10.42 -4.10
N LYS A 64 -0.45 -9.69 -2.99
CA LYS A 64 -0.93 -8.31 -2.97
C LYS A 64 0.19 -7.27 -2.99
N ILE A 65 -0.07 -6.17 -3.69
CA ILE A 65 0.72 -4.94 -3.62
C ILE A 65 0.06 -4.01 -2.61
N LEU A 66 0.70 -3.76 -1.48
CA LEU A 66 0.18 -2.88 -0.43
C LEU A 66 0.94 -1.56 -0.38
N ARG A 67 0.23 -0.44 -0.22
CA ARG A 67 0.78 0.83 0.23
C ARG A 67 0.21 1.21 1.59
N LEU A 68 1.10 1.50 2.52
CA LEU A 68 0.79 2.06 3.82
C LEU A 68 1.18 3.54 3.85
N ASN A 69 0.22 4.43 4.10
CA ASN A 69 0.50 5.83 4.39
C ASN A 69 0.52 6.02 5.91
N LEU A 70 1.68 6.44 6.44
CA LEU A 70 1.84 6.84 7.84
C LEU A 70 1.50 8.31 7.98
N ARG A 71 0.63 8.63 8.95
CA ARG A 71 0.26 10.01 9.28
C ARG A 71 0.22 10.26 10.78
N GLY A 72 0.07 11.51 11.17
CA GLY A 72 -0.07 11.92 12.57
C GLY A 72 1.20 12.58 13.11
N LEU A 73 1.31 12.68 14.43
CA LEU A 73 2.38 13.41 15.11
C LEU A 73 3.10 12.48 16.08
N ILE A 74 4.41 12.31 15.92
CA ILE A 74 5.27 11.51 16.81
C ILE A 74 6.40 12.35 17.43
N SER A 75 6.95 11.88 18.54
CA SER A 75 8.12 12.52 19.17
C SER A 75 9.41 12.27 18.39
N LYS A 76 10.46 13.04 18.68
CA LYS A 76 11.80 12.82 18.09
C LYS A 76 12.37 11.45 18.46
N GLU A 77 12.15 10.99 19.69
CA GLU A 77 12.58 9.69 20.19
C GLU A 77 11.87 8.55 19.45
N GLN A 78 10.55 8.67 19.28
CA GLN A 78 9.76 7.72 18.49
C GLN A 78 10.21 7.67 17.03
N TYR A 79 10.48 8.83 16.41
CA TYR A 79 11.00 8.88 15.05
C TYR A 79 12.39 8.25 14.93
N ALA A 80 13.27 8.43 15.93
CA ALA A 80 14.58 7.78 15.97
C ALA A 80 14.48 6.25 16.10
N GLN A 81 13.41 5.73 16.72
CA GLN A 81 13.14 4.30 16.81
C GLN A 81 12.54 3.71 15.52
N LEU A 82 12.00 4.55 14.63
CA LEU A 82 11.37 4.15 13.38
C LEU A 82 12.41 3.73 12.32
N ARG A 83 13.00 2.56 12.51
CA ARG A 83 13.99 1.96 11.60
C ARG A 83 13.29 1.29 10.42
N MET A 84 12.99 2.05 9.37
CA MET A 84 12.25 1.57 8.20
C MET A 84 12.85 0.33 7.54
N ILE A 85 14.18 0.21 7.48
CA ILE A 85 14.86 -0.98 6.94
C ILE A 85 14.44 -2.24 7.69
N GLU A 86 14.30 -2.16 9.02
CA GLU A 86 13.87 -3.28 9.85
C GLU A 86 12.40 -3.62 9.63
N VAL A 87 11.53 -2.62 9.48
CA VAL A 87 10.12 -2.84 9.11
C VAL A 87 10.03 -3.60 7.79
N TYR A 88 10.71 -3.15 6.74
CA TYR A 88 10.74 -3.84 5.45
C TYR A 88 11.32 -5.25 5.54
N ARG A 89 12.32 -5.47 6.41
CA ARG A 89 12.91 -6.79 6.64
C ARG A 89 11.93 -7.75 7.28
N ILE A 90 11.20 -7.31 8.31
CA ILE A 90 10.21 -8.11 9.04
C ILE A 90 9.00 -8.42 8.14
N CYS A 91 8.56 -7.45 7.35
CA CYS A 91 7.37 -7.58 6.49
C CYS A 91 7.67 -8.17 5.10
N ARG A 92 8.90 -8.63 4.83
CA ARG A 92 9.36 -9.04 3.50
C ARG A 92 8.43 -10.04 2.82
N ASP A 93 8.01 -11.07 3.56
CA ASP A 93 7.24 -12.20 3.02
C ASP A 93 5.73 -12.03 3.25
N MET A 94 5.29 -10.85 3.72
CA MET A 94 3.87 -10.58 3.98
C MET A 94 3.11 -10.15 2.72
N PHE A 95 3.79 -9.58 1.73
CA PHE A 95 3.20 -8.98 0.54
C PHE A 95 4.04 -9.25 -0.70
N PHE A 96 3.42 -9.25 -1.89
CA PHE A 96 4.17 -9.27 -3.14
C PHE A 96 5.06 -8.03 -3.26
N HIS A 97 4.52 -6.88 -2.83
CA HIS A 97 5.28 -5.65 -2.70
C HIS A 97 4.67 -4.76 -1.62
N LEU A 98 5.53 -4.08 -0.87
CA LEU A 98 5.13 -3.16 0.21
C LEU A 98 5.75 -1.78 -0.04
N PHE A 99 4.91 -0.75 -0.04
CA PHE A 99 5.33 0.64 -0.01
C PHE A 99 4.92 1.26 1.32
N ILE A 100 5.83 1.96 1.99
CA ILE A 100 5.50 2.74 3.19
C ILE A 100 5.84 4.20 2.91
N ASP A 101 4.81 5.04 2.88
CA ASP A 101 4.91 6.48 2.75
C ASP A 101 4.82 7.14 4.13
N ARG A 102 5.60 8.18 4.36
CA ARG A 102 5.68 8.92 5.64
C ARG A 102 5.57 10.43 5.44
N LYS A 103 5.14 10.88 4.26
CA LYS A 103 5.04 12.31 3.92
C LYS A 103 4.14 13.08 4.88
N ASP A 104 3.08 12.44 5.36
CA ASP A 104 2.08 13.06 6.24
C ASP A 104 2.36 12.78 7.74
N LEU A 105 3.54 12.24 8.05
CA LEU A 105 3.99 12.00 9.41
C LEU A 105 4.80 13.19 9.92
N GLU A 106 4.26 13.88 10.91
CA GLU A 106 4.89 15.02 11.56
C GLU A 106 5.76 14.55 12.74
N VAL A 107 6.89 15.24 12.93
CA VAL A 107 7.81 15.01 14.06
C VAL A 107 7.82 16.27 14.92
N GLU A 108 7.64 16.09 16.23
CA GLU A 108 7.69 17.19 17.19
C GLU A 108 9.01 17.99 17.07
N GLY A 109 8.87 19.32 17.04
CA GLY A 109 9.97 20.29 16.91
C GLY A 109 10.71 20.56 18.20
#